data_AF-A0A9D8LG83-F1
#
_entry.id   AF-A0A9D8LG83-F1
#
_cell.length_a   1.000
_cell.length_b   1.000
_cell.length_c   1.000
_cell.angle_alpha   90.00
_cell.angle_beta   90.00
_cell.angle_gamma   90.00
#
_symmetry.space_group_name_H-M   'P 1'
#
loop_
_entity.id
_entity.type
_entity.pdbx_description
1 polymer ?
#
loop_
_entity_poly.entity_id
_entity_poly.type
_entity_poly.pdbx_seq_one_letter_code
_entity_poly.pdbx_strand_id
1 'polypeptide(L)' 'EAIASGDKGAAAEAFKAAQPEIMRAAQKGVVHKNTASRKVSRLAHRIGALAS' A
#
# COMPACT_ATOMS: atom_id res chain seq x y z
N GLU A 1 -9.05 6.90 3.90
CA GLU A 1 -9.18 8.35 4.15
C GLU A 1 -7.86 9.11 4.14
N ALA A 2 -6.74 8.57 4.66
CA ALA A 2 -5.42 9.25 4.64
C ALA A 2 -4.88 9.67 3.24
N ILE A 3 -5.17 8.90 2.19
CA ILE A 3 -4.81 9.26 0.80
C ILE A 3 -5.71 10.37 0.24
N ALA A 4 -6.94 10.51 0.77
CA ALA A 4 -7.88 11.54 0.34
C ALA A 4 -7.71 12.85 1.11
N SER A 5 -7.21 12.80 2.36
CA SER A 5 -6.97 13.95 3.21
C SER A 5 -5.62 14.65 2.98
N GLY A 6 -4.77 14.14 2.07
CA GLY A 6 -3.46 14.75 1.80
C GLY A 6 -2.39 14.47 2.86
N ASP A 7 -2.70 13.67 3.88
CA ASP A 7 -1.81 13.48 5.02
C ASP A 7 -0.79 12.37 4.75
N LYS A 8 0.37 12.77 4.21
CA LYS A 8 1.47 11.89 3.82
C LYS A 8 2.01 11.07 5.00
N GLY A 9 2.03 11.63 6.21
CA GLY A 9 2.53 10.94 7.40
C GLY A 9 1.66 9.75 7.77
N ALA A 10 0.36 10.02 7.97
CA ALA A 10 -0.63 8.99 8.26
C ALA A 10 -0.73 7.94 7.14
N ALA A 11 -0.62 8.35 5.87
CA ALA A 11 -0.65 7.44 4.73
C ALA A 11 0.58 6.52 4.67
N ALA A 12 1.76 7.01 5.02
CA ALA A 12 2.99 6.21 5.07
C ALA A 12 2.98 5.19 6.22
N GLU A 13 2.46 5.56 7.39
CA GLU A 13 2.31 4.64 8.52
C GLU A 13 1.28 3.54 8.23
N ALA A 14 0.12 3.92 7.71
CA ALA A 14 -0.90 2.96 7.28
C ALA A 14 -0.37 2.00 6.19
N PHE A 15 0.47 2.51 5.28
CA PHE A 15 1.11 1.67 4.26
C PHE A 15 2.11 0.68 4.85
N LYS A 16 2.94 1.10 5.82
CA LYS A 16 3.86 0.19 6.51
C LYS A 16 3.12 -0.94 7.21
N ALA A 17 1.96 -0.67 7.80
CA ALA A 17 1.13 -1.70 8.42
C ALA A 17 0.47 -2.63 7.39
N ALA A 18 -0.01 -2.09 6.27
CA ALA A 18 -0.72 -2.87 5.24
C ALA A 18 0.20 -3.73 4.36
N GLN A 19 1.44 -3.29 4.13
CA GLN A 19 2.40 -4.00 3.28
C GLN A 19 2.65 -5.47 3.69
N PRO A 20 2.96 -5.81 4.96
CA PRO A 20 3.15 -7.20 5.38
C PRO A 20 1.87 -8.03 5.29
N GLU A 21 0.69 -7.46 5.50
CA GLU A 21 -0.58 -8.17 5.37
C GLU A 21 -0.89 -8.56 3.93
N ILE A 22 -0.68 -7.65 2.99
CA ILE A 22 -0.87 -7.89 1.55
C ILE A 22 0.10 -8.98 1.07
N MET A 23 1.35 -8.94 1.52
CA MET A 23 2.35 -9.95 1.17
C MET A 23 2.04 -11.31 1.81
N ARG A 24 1.53 -11.34 3.04
CA ARG A 24 1.07 -12.57 3.70
C ARG A 24 -0.14 -13.17 2.99
N ALA A 25 -1.09 -12.35 2.52
CA ALA A 25 -2.20 -12.79 1.70
C ALA A 25 -1.72 -13.40 0.36
N ALA A 26 -0.64 -12.88 -0.21
CA ALA A 26 -0.01 -13.44 -1.40
C ALA A 26 0.66 -14.79 -1.14
N GLN A 27 1.33 -14.94 0.01
CA GLN A 27 1.95 -16.20 0.42
C GLN A 27 0.90 -17.29 0.66
N LYS A 28 -0.26 -16.93 1.22
CA LYS A 28 -1.38 -17.84 1.44
C LYS A 28 -2.19 -18.16 0.18
N GLY A 29 -1.81 -17.62 -0.98
CA GLY A 29 -2.50 -17.84 -2.26
C GLY A 29 -3.86 -17.14 -2.40
N VAL A 30 -4.27 -16.33 -1.43
CA VAL A 30 -5.53 -15.55 -1.46
C VAL A 30 -5.49 -14.51 -2.58
N VAL A 31 -4.31 -13.97 -2.87
CA VAL A 31 -4.07 -13.10 -4.01
C VAL A 31 -2.83 -13.56 -4.77
N HIS A 32 -2.84 -13.47 -6.09
CA HIS A 32 -1.65 -13.78 -6.89
C HIS A 32 -0.50 -12.83 -6.54
N LYS A 33 0.75 -13.33 -6.46
CA LYS A 33 1.95 -12.54 -6.15
C LYS A 33 2.03 -11.24 -6.96
N ASN A 34 1.85 -11.33 -8.28
CA ASN A 34 1.84 -10.14 -9.16
C ASN A 34 0.72 -9.14 -8.83
N THR A 35 -0.44 -9.59 -8.37
CA THR A 35 -1.53 -8.71 -7.95
C THR A 35 -1.21 -8.01 -6.64
N ALA A 36 -0.59 -8.70 -5.69
CA ALA A 36 -0.07 -8.09 -4.46
C ALA A 36 1.02 -7.06 -4.76
N SER A 37 2.02 -7.41 -5.58
CA SER A 37 3.09 -6.49 -6.00
C SER A 37 2.55 -5.25 -6.70
N ARG A 38 1.56 -5.40 -7.59
CA ARG A 38 0.89 -4.28 -8.26
C ARG A 38 0.15 -3.38 -7.26
N LYS A 39 -0.54 -3.94 -6.27
CA LYS A 39 -1.25 -3.15 -5.24
C LYS A 39 -0.26 -2.35 -4.38
N VAL A 40 0.83 -2.98 -3.93
CA VAL A 40 1.89 -2.31 -3.14
C VAL A 40 2.52 -1.17 -3.94
N SER A 41 2.89 -1.41 -5.20
CA SER A 41 3.48 -0.41 -6.07
C SER A 41 2.56 0.78 -6.32
N ARG A 42 1.27 0.54 -6.62
CA ARG A 42 0.28 1.60 -6.82
C ARG A 42 0.05 2.43 -5.57
N LEU A 43 0.00 1.80 -4.39
CA LEU A 43 -0.15 2.51 -3.11
C LEU A 43 1.07 3.38 -2.80
N ALA A 44 2.28 2.85 -2.97
CA ALA A 44 3.51 3.60 -2.79
C ALA A 44 3.59 4.81 -3.73
N HIS A 45 3.23 4.63 -5.01
CA HIS A 45 3.19 5.73 -5.98
C HIS A 45 2.18 6.80 -5.59
N ARG A 46 0.98 6.42 -5.13
CA ARG A 46 -0.03 7.38 -4.67
C ARG A 46 0.42 8.17 -3.43
N ILE A 47 1.10 7.53 -2.49
CA ILE A 47 1.65 8.20 -1.30
C ILE A 47 2.80 9.14 -1.68
N GLY A 48 3.65 8.73 -2.62
CA GLY A 48 4.69 9.58 -3.19
C GLY A 48 4.12 10.80 -3.94
N ALA A 49 3.02 10.63 -4.66
CA ALA A 49 2.35 11.70 -5.39
C ALA A 49 1.57 12.69 -4.48
N LEU A 50 1.25 12.32 -3.23
CA LEU A 50 0.69 13.24 -2.23
C LEU A 50 1.75 14.17 -1.61
N ALA A 51 3.03 13.95 -1.94
CA ALA A 51 4.16 14.68 -1.37
C ALA A 51 4.60 15.93 -2.13
N SER A 52 4.02 16.16 -3.30
CA SER A 52 4.29 17.29 -4.18
C SER A 52 3.16 18.30 -4.07
#